data_AF-A0A7J4QA13-F1
#
_entry.id   AF-A0A7J4QA13-F1
#
_cell.length_a   1.000
_cell.length_b   1.000
_cell.length_c   1.000
_cell.angle_alpha   90.00
_cell.angle_beta   90.00
_cell.angle_gamma   90.00
#
_symmetry.space_group_name_H-M   'P 1'
#
loop_
_entity.id
_entity.type
_entity.pdbx_description
1 polymer ?
#
loop_
_entity_poly.entity_id
_entity_poly.type
_entity_poly.pdbx_seq_one_letter_code
_entity_poly.pdbx_strand_id
1 'polypeptide(L)'
;MGYTRFSTANADYALVYADHDKVTHEEIFDKGHIESLDAIVLEDCSSGPFTLEEVKKGIIQYEFIAKAAHAAKKQVFFADVNTTTGGDNAHKKIVIWEAAVGVMLAITAWINTYRIRKKIREQETISRRDFLKTAATGTLGAIILGSGAGAAGSYFFSGEGESTELMPDAGAAFHRIAPTPVIEARNAITARKVEEYVVPALKRKLGRNPNLAVVYGIEHMGLEGCLQHKWWRDAVIGLYKIIDYPGLEKDGLNKVEEAVPADKGGWKIMGMQWETYAYDCGLF
;
A
#
# COMPACT_ATOMS: atom_id res chain seq x y z
N MET A 1 -0.88 9.43 8.53
CA MET A 1 -0.16 8.18 8.18
C MET A 1 -0.50 7.11 9.22
N GLY A 2 -0.38 5.82 8.89
CA GLY A 2 -0.94 4.73 9.70
C GLY A 2 0.08 3.65 10.03
N TYR A 3 -0.07 3.02 11.20
CA TYR A 3 0.77 1.93 11.66
C TYR A 3 -0.09 0.89 12.36
N THR A 4 0.20 -0.39 12.11
CA THR A 4 -0.47 -1.50 12.79
C THR A 4 0.50 -2.64 13.09
N ARG A 5 0.27 -3.31 14.21
CA ARG A 5 0.92 -4.60 14.53
C ARG A 5 -0.11 -5.71 14.51
N PHE A 6 0.23 -6.80 13.87
CA PHE A 6 -0.59 -8.00 13.84
C PHE A 6 0.28 -9.23 13.64
N SER A 7 -0.30 -10.40 13.91
CA SER A 7 0.36 -11.68 13.72
C SER A 7 -0.45 -12.53 12.74
N THR A 8 0.25 -13.29 11.91
CA THR A 8 -0.31 -14.40 11.14
C THR A 8 0.16 -15.72 11.76
N ALA A 9 -0.26 -16.85 11.19
CA ALA A 9 0.31 -18.15 11.58
C ALA A 9 1.83 -18.24 11.27
N ASN A 10 2.33 -17.38 10.36
CA ASN A 10 3.65 -17.51 9.78
C ASN A 10 4.66 -16.49 10.33
N ALA A 11 4.21 -15.27 10.67
CA ALA A 11 5.09 -14.18 11.10
C ALA A 11 4.34 -13.15 11.97
N ASP A 12 5.13 -12.34 12.69
CA ASP A 12 4.67 -11.13 13.37
C ASP A 12 5.03 -9.92 12.50
N TYR A 13 4.10 -8.98 12.36
CA TYR A 13 4.22 -7.85 11.44
C TYR A 13 4.09 -6.51 12.16
N ALA A 14 4.95 -5.57 11.76
CA ALA A 14 4.82 -4.15 11.95
C ALA A 14 4.61 -3.50 10.57
N LEU A 15 3.35 -3.23 10.21
CA LEU A 15 3.01 -2.62 8.93
C LEU A 15 2.97 -1.11 9.08
N VAL A 16 3.77 -0.43 8.26
CA VAL A 16 4.01 1.01 8.31
C VAL A 16 3.61 1.63 6.99
N TYR A 17 2.65 2.55 7.02
CA TYR A 17 2.28 3.37 5.86
C TYR A 17 3.04 4.68 5.90
N ALA A 18 4.09 4.78 5.09
CA ALA A 18 5.01 5.91 5.09
C ALA A 18 4.87 6.76 3.81
N ASP A 19 5.33 8.01 3.89
CA ASP A 19 5.60 8.83 2.71
C ASP A 19 6.99 8.44 2.18
N HIS A 20 7.15 8.45 0.85
CA HIS A 20 8.40 8.03 0.20
C HIS A 20 9.61 8.85 0.68
N ASP A 21 9.37 10.11 1.07
CA ASP A 21 10.39 11.08 1.48
C ASP A 21 10.48 11.31 3.00
N LYS A 22 9.52 10.81 3.80
CA LYS A 22 9.44 11.09 5.25
C LYS A 22 8.85 9.92 6.04
N VAL A 23 9.49 9.59 7.17
CA VAL A 23 8.84 8.83 8.24
C VAL A 23 8.03 9.77 9.09
N THR A 24 6.78 9.42 9.33
CA THR A 24 5.98 10.01 10.42
C THR A 24 6.12 9.26 11.73
N HIS A 25 6.68 8.04 11.71
CA HIS A 25 6.87 7.18 12.88
C HIS A 25 8.34 6.74 12.99
N GLU A 26 9.23 7.71 13.24
CA GLU A 26 10.65 7.44 13.52
C GLU A 26 10.81 6.39 14.62
N GLU A 27 9.89 6.33 15.58
CA GLU A 27 9.90 5.40 16.73
C GLU A 27 10.06 3.92 16.35
N ILE A 28 9.56 3.46 15.20
CA ILE A 28 9.69 2.06 14.76
C ILE A 28 11.12 1.76 14.27
N PHE A 29 11.77 2.78 13.72
CA PHE A 29 13.14 2.70 13.22
C PHE A 29 14.16 3.29 14.20
N ASP A 30 13.71 3.73 15.37
CA ASP A 30 14.57 3.98 16.52
C ASP A 30 15.35 2.71 16.86
N LYS A 31 16.60 2.92 17.31
CA LYS A 31 17.57 1.85 17.53
C LYS A 31 17.01 0.64 18.29
N GLY A 32 16.23 0.87 19.35
CA GLY A 32 15.66 -0.22 20.16
C GLY A 32 14.62 -1.07 19.42
N HIS A 33 13.78 -0.45 18.58
CA HIS A 33 12.73 -1.16 17.85
C HIS A 33 13.26 -1.86 16.61
N ILE A 34 14.14 -1.20 15.84
CA ILE A 34 14.72 -1.82 14.66
C ILE A 34 15.57 -3.05 15.01
N GLU A 35 16.27 -3.03 16.15
CA GLU A 35 17.05 -4.18 16.65
C GLU A 35 16.16 -5.41 16.95
N SER A 36 14.87 -5.22 17.25
CA SER A 36 13.91 -6.31 17.49
C SER A 36 13.37 -6.96 16.22
N LEU A 37 13.56 -6.35 15.05
CA LEU A 37 13.11 -6.88 13.77
C LEU A 37 14.09 -7.93 13.24
N ASP A 38 13.60 -8.93 12.53
CA ASP A 38 14.43 -9.91 11.82
C ASP A 38 14.77 -9.43 10.40
N ALA A 39 13.81 -8.78 9.73
CA ALA A 39 13.99 -8.18 8.43
C ALA A 39 12.98 -7.05 8.19
N ILE A 40 13.21 -6.29 7.13
CA ILE A 40 12.36 -5.21 6.66
C ILE A 40 11.98 -5.48 5.20
N VAL A 41 10.72 -5.28 4.84
CA VAL A 41 10.21 -5.38 3.48
C VAL A 41 9.79 -3.98 3.04
N LEU A 42 10.30 -3.49 1.90
CA LEU A 42 10.00 -2.18 1.34
C LEU A 42 9.17 -2.30 0.05
N GLU A 43 8.47 -1.23 -0.31
CA GLU A 43 7.70 -1.09 -1.56
C GLU A 43 8.56 -1.07 -2.81
N ASP A 44 9.71 -0.39 -2.81
CA ASP A 44 10.33 -0.05 -4.09
C ASP A 44 10.82 -1.29 -4.87
N CYS A 45 10.52 -1.35 -6.16
CA CYS A 45 11.01 -2.34 -7.11
C CYS A 45 11.61 -1.67 -8.33
N SER A 46 12.23 -0.50 -8.18
CA SER A 46 12.89 0.19 -9.27
C SER A 46 13.78 -0.81 -10.02
N SER A 47 13.45 -0.99 -11.30
CA SER A 47 13.97 -2.06 -12.13
C SER A 47 15.44 -1.76 -12.48
N GLY A 48 16.33 -2.12 -11.56
CA GLY A 48 17.76 -2.23 -11.78
C GLY A 48 18.64 -1.18 -11.09
N PRO A 49 19.97 -1.26 -11.33
CA PRO A 49 20.96 -0.21 -11.28
C PRO A 49 20.80 1.14 -10.59
N PHE A 50 20.29 1.37 -9.37
CA PHE A 50 20.33 2.69 -8.74
C PHE A 50 21.73 3.29 -8.86
N THR A 51 21.81 4.38 -9.60
CA THR A 51 23.02 5.18 -9.72
C THR A 51 23.18 6.04 -8.47
N LEU A 52 24.42 6.35 -8.11
CA LEU A 52 24.73 7.29 -7.02
C LEU A 52 24.06 8.66 -7.22
N GLU A 53 23.78 9.04 -8.48
CA GLU A 53 23.03 10.24 -8.87
C GLU A 53 21.55 10.15 -8.48
N GLU A 54 20.89 9.02 -8.71
CA GLU A 54 19.49 8.80 -8.31
C GLU A 54 19.33 8.80 -6.79
N VAL A 55 20.30 8.21 -6.08
CA VAL A 55 20.33 8.26 -4.61
C VAL A 55 20.47 9.71 -4.11
N LYS A 56 21.39 10.48 -4.67
CA LYS A 56 21.61 11.89 -4.28
C LYS A 56 20.43 12.80 -4.61
N LYS A 57 19.61 12.42 -5.58
CA LYS A 57 18.37 13.11 -5.96
C LYS A 57 17.18 12.71 -5.09
N GLY A 58 17.35 11.82 -4.11
CA GLY A 58 16.27 11.33 -3.24
C GLY A 58 15.30 10.39 -3.96
N ILE A 59 15.73 9.71 -5.03
CA ILE A 59 14.84 8.88 -5.86
C ILE A 59 14.56 7.51 -5.20
N ILE A 60 15.37 7.09 -4.22
CA ILE A 60 15.13 5.85 -3.48
C ILE A 60 14.07 6.10 -2.42
N GLN A 61 12.89 5.50 -2.61
CA GLN A 61 11.85 5.50 -1.60
C GLN A 61 12.40 4.86 -0.31
N TYR A 62 12.16 5.51 0.84
CA TYR A 62 12.56 4.99 2.15
C TYR A 62 14.08 4.85 2.38
N GLU A 63 14.92 5.68 1.74
CA GLU A 63 16.38 5.65 1.90
C GLU A 63 16.82 5.66 3.39
N PHE A 64 16.14 6.44 4.22
CA PHE A 64 16.40 6.53 5.65
C PHE A 64 16.18 5.19 6.39
N ILE A 65 15.17 4.40 5.98
CA ILE A 65 14.88 3.08 6.54
C ILE A 65 15.98 2.11 6.17
N ALA A 66 16.39 2.10 4.90
CA ALA A 66 17.47 1.26 4.42
C ALA A 66 18.78 1.55 5.19
N LYS A 67 19.09 2.82 5.44
CA LYS A 67 20.25 3.23 6.27
C LYS A 67 20.13 2.73 7.72
N ALA A 68 18.97 2.89 8.35
CA ALA A 68 18.74 2.41 9.70
C ALA A 68 18.88 0.87 9.77
N ALA A 69 18.30 0.15 8.81
CA ALA A 69 18.38 -1.30 8.69
C ALA A 69 19.83 -1.77 8.57
N HIS A 70 20.63 -1.07 7.74
CA HIS A 70 22.07 -1.32 7.61
C HIS A 70 22.80 -1.24 8.94
N ALA A 71 22.62 -0.12 9.64
CA ALA A 71 23.29 0.15 10.91
C ALA A 71 22.94 -0.92 11.95
N ALA A 72 21.70 -1.41 11.92
CA ALA A 72 21.21 -2.50 12.76
C ALA A 72 21.48 -3.92 12.21
N LYS A 73 22.19 -4.04 11.07
CA LYS A 73 22.51 -5.31 10.38
C LYS A 73 21.27 -6.17 10.08
N LYS A 74 20.18 -5.53 9.65
CA LYS A 74 18.92 -6.18 9.29
C LYS A 74 18.88 -6.48 7.79
N GLN A 75 18.27 -7.61 7.43
CA GLN A 75 18.01 -7.95 6.03
C GLN A 75 16.89 -7.05 5.50
N VAL A 76 17.05 -6.58 4.26
CA VAL A 76 16.06 -5.73 3.58
C VAL A 76 15.61 -6.45 2.32
N PHE A 77 14.30 -6.59 2.15
CA PHE A 77 13.68 -7.20 0.98
C PHE A 77 12.83 -6.18 0.23
N PHE A 78 12.79 -6.30 -1.08
CA PHE A 78 11.91 -5.58 -1.98
C PHE A 78 10.99 -6.61 -2.64
N ALA A 79 9.70 -6.50 -2.36
CA ALA A 79 8.72 -7.54 -2.71
C ALA A 79 7.55 -7.04 -3.55
N ASP A 80 7.55 -5.78 -3.99
CA ASP A 80 6.46 -5.24 -4.80
C ASP A 80 6.57 -5.64 -6.28
N VAL A 81 5.66 -5.14 -7.09
CA VAL A 81 5.67 -5.22 -8.54
C VAL A 81 5.42 -3.83 -9.09
N ASN A 82 6.27 -3.41 -10.02
CA ASN A 82 6.13 -2.12 -10.67
C ASN A 82 4.87 -2.08 -11.53
N THR A 83 4.38 -0.87 -11.72
CA THR A 83 3.41 -0.52 -12.73
C THR A 83 4.10 -0.22 -14.05
N THR A 84 3.49 -0.61 -15.16
CA THR A 84 3.90 -0.11 -16.48
C THR A 84 3.53 1.37 -16.61
N THR A 85 4.20 2.12 -17.48
CA THR A 85 3.78 3.51 -17.80
C THR A 85 2.32 3.59 -18.26
N GLY A 86 1.84 2.57 -18.97
CA GLY A 86 0.42 2.45 -19.34
C GLY A 86 -0.48 2.24 -18.11
N GLY A 87 -0.03 1.41 -17.17
CA GLY A 87 -0.67 1.16 -15.87
C GLY A 87 -0.78 2.41 -15.01
N ASP A 88 0.31 3.18 -14.87
CA ASP A 88 0.30 4.44 -14.13
C ASP A 88 -0.70 5.45 -14.69
N ASN A 89 -0.70 5.60 -16.02
CA ASN A 89 -1.62 6.50 -16.68
C ASN A 89 -3.07 6.03 -16.56
N ALA A 90 -3.32 4.72 -16.62
CA ALA A 90 -4.63 4.15 -16.39
C ALA A 90 -5.07 4.35 -14.93
N HIS A 91 -4.18 4.10 -13.97
CA HIS A 91 -4.42 4.30 -12.55
C HIS A 91 -4.78 5.75 -12.23
N LYS A 92 -3.97 6.73 -12.70
CA LYS A 92 -4.26 8.15 -12.54
C LYS A 92 -5.64 8.53 -13.11
N LYS A 93 -6.00 8.01 -14.29
CA LYS A 93 -7.32 8.24 -14.88
C LYS A 93 -8.45 7.61 -14.06
N ILE A 94 -8.24 6.40 -13.52
CA ILE A 94 -9.20 5.72 -12.66
C ILE A 94 -9.40 6.53 -11.37
N VAL A 95 -8.34 6.95 -10.70
CA VAL A 95 -8.42 7.77 -9.47
C VAL A 95 -9.18 9.08 -9.72
N ILE A 96 -8.87 9.80 -10.82
CA ILE A 96 -9.59 11.01 -11.20
C ILE A 96 -11.07 10.72 -11.47
N TRP A 97 -11.37 9.63 -12.17
CA TRP A 97 -12.74 9.24 -12.47
C TRP A 97 -13.52 8.83 -11.21
N GLU A 98 -12.90 8.07 -10.30
CA GLU A 98 -13.46 7.70 -9.01
C GLU A 98 -13.78 8.95 -8.18
N ALA A 99 -12.86 9.92 -8.12
CA ALA A 99 -13.11 11.20 -7.46
C ALA A 99 -14.31 11.94 -8.09
N ALA A 100 -14.39 12.00 -9.42
CA ALA A 100 -15.51 12.64 -10.11
C ALA A 100 -16.84 11.93 -9.84
N VAL A 101 -16.88 10.60 -9.88
CA VAL A 101 -18.06 9.78 -9.56
C VAL A 101 -18.48 9.98 -8.10
N GLY A 102 -17.51 10.01 -7.19
CA GLY A 102 -17.74 10.31 -5.78
C GLY A 102 -18.46 11.65 -5.62
N VAL A 103 -17.90 12.72 -6.21
CA VAL A 103 -18.49 14.08 -6.15
C VAL A 103 -19.93 14.05 -6.65
N MET A 104 -20.18 13.41 -7.78
CA MET A 104 -21.52 13.29 -8.35
C MET A 104 -22.51 12.58 -7.43
N LEU A 105 -22.08 11.49 -6.78
CA LEU A 105 -22.92 10.74 -5.85
C LEU A 105 -23.20 11.53 -4.57
N ALA A 106 -22.24 12.29 -4.06
CA ALA A 106 -22.47 13.15 -2.90
C ALA A 106 -23.38 14.35 -3.20
N ILE A 107 -23.24 14.96 -4.38
CA ILE A 107 -24.19 15.98 -4.86
C ILE A 107 -25.60 15.37 -4.92
N THR A 108 -25.73 14.16 -5.48
CA THR A 108 -27.00 13.44 -5.56
C THR A 108 -27.57 13.15 -4.16
N ALA A 109 -26.74 12.71 -3.22
CA ALA A 109 -27.13 12.48 -1.83
C ALA A 109 -27.56 13.76 -1.13
N TRP A 110 -26.87 14.88 -1.38
CA TRP A 110 -27.20 16.20 -0.83
C TRP A 110 -28.55 16.70 -1.37
N ILE A 111 -28.79 16.59 -2.69
CA ILE A 111 -30.07 16.90 -3.33
C ILE A 111 -31.20 16.04 -2.73
N ASN A 112 -30.97 14.73 -2.59
CA ASN A 112 -31.96 13.82 -2.01
C ASN A 112 -32.25 14.12 -0.53
N THR A 113 -31.21 14.43 0.25
CA THR A 113 -31.35 14.85 1.66
C THR A 113 -32.13 16.16 1.77
N TYR A 114 -31.86 17.13 0.90
CA TYR A 114 -32.61 18.38 0.84
C TYR A 114 -34.09 18.13 0.50
N ARG A 115 -34.38 17.27 -0.49
CA ARG A 115 -35.75 16.87 -0.84
C ARG A 115 -36.48 16.19 0.33
N ILE A 116 -35.82 15.27 1.04
CA ILE A 116 -36.37 14.63 2.24
C ILE A 116 -36.66 15.66 3.32
N ARG A 117 -35.72 16.58 3.61
CA ARG A 117 -35.91 17.64 4.60
C ARG A 117 -37.08 18.56 4.22
N LYS A 118 -37.24 18.87 2.94
CA LYS A 118 -38.38 19.64 2.43
C LYS A 118 -39.70 18.91 2.68
N LYS A 119 -39.80 17.62 2.31
CA LYS A 119 -40.99 16.78 2.57
C LYS A 119 -41.35 16.70 4.06
N ILE A 120 -40.36 16.57 4.94
CA ILE A 120 -40.57 16.59 6.40
C ILE A 120 -41.17 17.93 6.84
N ARG A 121 -40.63 19.06 6.36
CA ARG A 121 -41.15 20.40 6.69
C ARG A 121 -42.57 20.62 6.18
N GLU A 122 -42.89 20.05 5.01
CA GLU A 122 -44.21 20.13 4.38
C GLU A 122 -45.19 19.07 4.91
N GLN A 123 -44.79 18.28 5.93
CA GLN A 123 -45.57 17.18 6.51
C GLN A 123 -46.03 16.12 5.50
N GLU A 124 -45.29 15.96 4.39
CA GLU A 124 -45.54 14.91 3.41
C GLU A 124 -45.01 13.56 3.90
N THR A 125 -45.74 12.48 3.61
CA THR A 125 -45.29 11.12 3.90
C THR A 125 -44.07 10.74 3.05
N ILE A 126 -42.98 10.33 3.71
CA ILE A 126 -41.79 9.80 3.05
C ILE A 126 -41.93 8.29 2.88
N SER A 127 -41.74 7.80 1.65
CA SER A 127 -41.73 6.35 1.41
C SER A 127 -40.44 5.71 1.94
N ARG A 128 -40.53 4.47 2.41
CA ARG A 128 -39.35 3.65 2.80
C ARG A 128 -38.33 3.56 1.66
N ARG A 129 -38.79 3.53 0.41
CA ARG A 129 -37.94 3.49 -0.80
C ARG A 129 -37.13 4.78 -0.97
N ASP A 130 -37.73 5.94 -0.72
CA ASP A 130 -37.04 7.23 -0.85
C ASP A 130 -35.98 7.42 0.25
N PHE A 131 -36.30 6.98 1.47
CA PHE A 131 -35.35 6.95 2.57
C PHE A 131 -34.15 6.03 2.25
N LEU A 132 -34.41 4.79 1.83
CA LEU A 132 -33.36 3.82 1.50
C LEU A 132 -32.51 4.27 0.31
N LYS A 133 -33.11 4.86 -0.73
CA LYS A 133 -32.34 5.42 -1.85
C LYS A 133 -31.42 6.54 -1.38
N THR A 134 -31.91 7.43 -0.53
CA THR A 134 -31.10 8.55 -0.01
C THR A 134 -29.96 8.04 0.86
N ALA A 135 -30.24 7.12 1.78
CA ALA A 135 -29.22 6.48 2.62
C ALA A 135 -28.18 5.75 1.76
N ALA A 136 -28.61 4.90 0.81
CA ALA A 136 -27.72 4.18 -0.08
C ALA A 136 -26.87 5.12 -0.94
N THR A 137 -27.46 6.14 -1.58
CA THR A 137 -26.69 7.10 -2.39
C THR A 137 -25.73 7.96 -1.57
N GLY A 138 -26.11 8.33 -0.34
CA GLY A 138 -25.26 9.07 0.58
C GLY A 138 -24.09 8.25 1.09
N THR A 139 -24.35 7.01 1.52
CA THR A 139 -23.29 6.10 1.95
C THR A 139 -22.36 5.75 0.79
N LEU A 140 -22.89 5.36 -0.38
CA LEU A 140 -22.06 5.04 -1.54
C LEU A 140 -21.26 6.24 -2.04
N GLY A 141 -21.88 7.43 -2.04
CA GLY A 141 -21.23 8.68 -2.44
C GLY A 141 -20.15 9.13 -1.46
N ALA A 142 -20.37 8.98 -0.16
CA ALA A 142 -19.35 9.24 0.86
C ALA A 142 -18.18 8.26 0.76
N ILE A 143 -18.46 6.98 0.50
CA ILE A 143 -17.45 5.93 0.28
C ILE A 143 -16.58 6.27 -0.93
N ILE A 144 -17.18 6.57 -2.09
CA ILE A 144 -16.45 6.85 -3.34
C ILE A 144 -15.79 8.25 -3.32
N LEU A 145 -16.35 9.24 -2.61
CA LEU A 145 -15.64 10.49 -2.36
C LEU A 145 -14.44 10.29 -1.45
N GLY A 146 -14.61 9.50 -0.37
CA GLY A 146 -13.53 9.23 0.56
C GLY A 146 -12.32 8.61 -0.14
N SER A 147 -12.54 7.78 -1.16
CA SER A 147 -11.46 7.21 -1.97
C SER A 147 -10.82 8.18 -2.93
N GLY A 148 -11.62 8.81 -3.79
CA GLY A 148 -11.10 9.68 -4.82
C GLY A 148 -10.52 10.96 -4.23
N ALA A 149 -11.17 11.53 -3.21
CA ALA A 149 -10.66 12.70 -2.49
C ALA A 149 -9.61 12.34 -1.42
N GLY A 150 -9.55 11.10 -0.93
CA GLY A 150 -8.46 10.61 -0.06
C GLY A 150 -7.18 10.38 -0.84
N ALA A 151 -7.25 9.71 -1.99
CA ALA A 151 -6.12 9.52 -2.91
C ALA A 151 -5.71 10.84 -3.57
N ALA A 152 -6.66 11.59 -4.15
CA ALA A 152 -6.37 12.91 -4.70
C ALA A 152 -5.94 13.88 -3.59
N GLY A 153 -6.53 13.80 -2.40
CA GLY A 153 -6.16 14.66 -1.28
C GLY A 153 -4.77 14.36 -0.74
N SER A 154 -4.36 13.09 -0.68
CA SER A 154 -2.97 12.73 -0.39
C SER A 154 -2.03 13.24 -1.49
N TYR A 155 -2.47 13.23 -2.75
CA TYR A 155 -1.71 13.73 -3.88
C TYR A 155 -1.62 15.28 -3.94
N PHE A 156 -2.67 15.99 -3.51
CA PHE A 156 -2.77 17.46 -3.60
C PHE A 156 -2.46 18.19 -2.29
N PHE A 157 -2.61 17.53 -1.14
CA PHE A 157 -2.43 18.10 0.21
C PHE A 157 -1.28 17.47 1.01
N SER A 158 -0.45 16.62 0.41
CA SER A 158 0.85 16.19 0.98
C SER A 158 1.86 17.35 1.13
N GLY A 159 1.54 18.53 0.58
CA GLY A 159 2.22 19.78 0.89
C GLY A 159 1.88 20.29 2.30
N GLU A 160 2.67 19.86 3.29
CA GLU A 160 2.90 20.52 4.58
C GLU A 160 1.75 20.60 5.61
N GLY A 161 0.57 20.05 5.34
CA GLY A 161 -0.53 19.98 6.31
C GLY A 161 -0.51 18.71 7.17
N GLU A 162 -0.75 18.83 8.48
CA GLU A 162 -1.06 17.68 9.35
C GLU A 162 -2.22 16.87 8.73
N SER A 163 -1.92 15.68 8.21
CA SER A 163 -2.97 14.78 7.76
C SER A 163 -3.82 14.40 8.97
N THR A 164 -5.07 14.85 9.04
CA THR A 164 -5.99 14.45 10.12
C THR A 164 -6.07 12.93 10.17
N GLU A 165 -5.96 12.32 11.36
CA GLU A 165 -6.00 10.86 11.60
C GLU A 165 -7.19 10.15 10.91
N LEU A 166 -8.26 10.89 10.62
CA LEU A 166 -9.44 10.41 9.90
C LEU A 166 -9.16 9.92 8.46
N MET A 167 -8.15 10.48 7.78
CA MET A 167 -7.88 10.18 6.36
C MET A 167 -7.30 8.79 6.13
N PRO A 168 -6.27 8.34 6.88
CA PRO A 168 -5.79 6.96 6.83
C PRO A 168 -6.89 5.93 7.14
N ASP A 169 -7.68 6.13 8.19
CA ASP A 169 -8.74 5.18 8.57
C ASP A 169 -9.85 5.08 7.52
N ALA A 170 -10.25 6.22 6.94
CA ALA A 170 -11.22 6.27 5.85
C ALA A 170 -10.69 5.61 4.57
N GLY A 171 -9.42 5.85 4.24
CA GLY A 171 -8.73 5.17 3.14
C GLY A 171 -8.70 3.66 3.34
N ALA A 172 -8.37 3.19 4.55
CA ALA A 172 -8.23 1.77 4.86
C ALA A 172 -9.58 1.07 4.80
N ALA A 173 -10.62 1.69 5.37
CA ALA A 173 -11.99 1.21 5.26
C ALA A 173 -12.46 1.14 3.80
N PHE A 174 -12.05 2.09 2.96
CA PHE A 174 -12.39 2.09 1.54
C PHE A 174 -11.66 0.99 0.75
N HIS A 175 -10.35 0.82 0.94
CA HIS A 175 -9.60 -0.23 0.24
C HIS A 175 -10.14 -1.64 0.56
N ARG A 176 -10.81 -1.80 1.71
CA ARG A 176 -11.56 -3.03 2.05
C ARG A 176 -12.88 -3.19 1.29
N ILE A 177 -13.46 -2.11 0.75
CA ILE A 177 -14.77 -2.09 0.07
C ILE A 177 -14.64 -2.01 -1.45
N ALA A 178 -13.76 -1.14 -1.96
CA ALA A 178 -13.57 -0.90 -3.39
C ALA A 178 -12.08 -0.64 -3.68
N PRO A 179 -11.22 -1.66 -3.54
CA PRO A 179 -9.80 -1.51 -3.81
C PRO A 179 -9.54 -0.89 -5.20
N THR A 180 -8.60 0.07 -5.30
CA THR A 180 -8.12 0.51 -6.61
C THR A 180 -7.46 -0.71 -7.28
N PRO A 181 -7.91 -1.13 -8.48
CA PRO A 181 -7.60 -2.47 -8.97
C PRO A 181 -6.09 -2.77 -9.02
N VAL A 182 -5.31 -1.82 -9.56
CA VAL A 182 -3.85 -1.96 -9.73
C VAL A 182 -3.12 -2.04 -8.39
N ILE A 183 -3.48 -1.18 -7.43
CA ILE A 183 -2.80 -1.17 -6.11
C ILE A 183 -3.17 -2.42 -5.31
N GLU A 184 -4.41 -2.90 -5.42
CA GLU A 184 -4.79 -4.12 -4.72
C GLU A 184 -4.16 -5.36 -5.33
N ALA A 185 -3.96 -5.39 -6.66
CA ALA A 185 -3.15 -6.42 -7.28
C ALA A 185 -1.71 -6.39 -6.76
N ARG A 186 -1.10 -5.20 -6.64
CA ARG A 186 0.22 -5.03 -6.00
C ARG A 186 0.21 -5.54 -4.56
N ASN A 187 -0.75 -5.13 -3.73
CA ASN A 187 -0.93 -5.62 -2.35
C ASN A 187 -0.97 -7.14 -2.28
N ALA A 188 -1.78 -7.77 -3.15
CA ALA A 188 -1.93 -9.22 -3.17
C ALA A 188 -0.64 -9.92 -3.63
N ILE A 189 0.02 -9.40 -4.66
CA ILE A 189 1.28 -9.95 -5.18
C ILE A 189 2.40 -9.84 -4.13
N THR A 190 2.56 -8.65 -3.54
CA THR A 190 3.48 -8.39 -2.43
C THR A 190 3.23 -9.34 -1.27
N ALA A 191 1.99 -9.41 -0.78
CA ALA A 191 1.65 -10.29 0.33
C ALA A 191 1.97 -11.75 0.01
N ARG A 192 1.81 -12.20 -1.25
CA ARG A 192 2.12 -13.58 -1.66
C ARG A 192 3.62 -13.80 -1.59
N LYS A 193 4.43 -12.89 -2.14
CA LYS A 193 5.89 -12.96 -2.06
C LYS A 193 6.39 -12.95 -0.61
N VAL A 194 5.81 -12.10 0.24
CA VAL A 194 6.17 -12.03 1.66
C VAL A 194 5.82 -13.33 2.38
N GLU A 195 4.56 -13.77 2.33
CA GLU A 195 4.07 -14.94 3.09
C GLU A 195 4.55 -16.29 2.53
N GLU A 196 4.80 -16.40 1.22
CA GLU A 196 5.10 -17.68 0.56
C GLU A 196 6.57 -17.82 0.15
N TYR A 197 7.36 -16.74 0.17
CA TYR A 197 8.80 -16.78 -0.13
C TYR A 197 9.68 -16.23 1.02
N VAL A 198 9.50 -14.95 1.39
CA VAL A 198 10.36 -14.27 2.39
C VAL A 198 10.22 -14.91 3.77
N VAL A 199 8.99 -15.03 4.27
CA VAL A 199 8.71 -15.58 5.61
C VAL A 199 9.19 -17.03 5.75
N PRO A 200 8.90 -17.95 4.81
CA PRO A 200 9.43 -19.31 4.88
C PRO A 200 10.97 -19.37 4.88
N ALA A 201 11.64 -18.51 4.11
CA ALA A 201 13.10 -18.45 4.09
C ALA A 201 13.67 -18.00 5.45
N LEU A 202 13.11 -16.95 6.04
CA LEU A 202 13.52 -16.47 7.36
C LEU A 202 13.19 -17.48 8.47
N LYS A 203 12.01 -18.10 8.41
CA LYS A 203 11.59 -19.12 9.40
C LYS A 203 12.53 -20.32 9.41
N ARG A 204 12.98 -20.79 8.24
CA ARG A 204 14.00 -21.85 8.14
C ARG A 204 15.34 -21.44 8.77
N LYS A 205 15.75 -20.19 8.58
CA LYS A 205 17.00 -19.64 9.12
C LYS A 205 16.95 -19.43 10.65
N LEU A 206 15.82 -18.95 11.16
CA LEU A 206 15.64 -18.55 12.56
C LEU A 206 15.13 -19.68 13.46
N GLY A 207 14.46 -20.69 12.91
CA GLY A 207 13.79 -21.74 13.69
C GLY A 207 12.55 -21.27 14.45
N ARG A 208 12.09 -20.04 14.20
CA ARG A 208 10.89 -19.42 14.80
C ARG A 208 10.17 -18.54 13.77
N ASN A 209 8.98 -18.08 14.10
CA ASN A 209 8.30 -17.06 13.30
C ASN A 209 9.15 -15.76 13.28
N PRO A 210 9.38 -15.15 12.11
CA PRO A 210 10.09 -13.89 12.00
C PRO A 210 9.20 -12.71 12.43
N ASN A 211 9.82 -11.67 12.95
CA ASN A 211 9.25 -10.36 13.22
C ASN A 211 9.67 -9.39 12.11
N LEU A 212 8.72 -8.95 11.28
CA LEU A 212 8.96 -8.21 10.05
C LEU A 212 8.39 -6.79 10.15
N ALA A 213 9.16 -5.80 9.70
CA ALA A 213 8.57 -4.52 9.31
C ALA A 213 8.22 -4.56 7.82
N VAL A 214 7.02 -4.14 7.45
CA VAL A 214 6.57 -4.01 6.06
C VAL A 214 6.24 -2.55 5.84
N VAL A 215 6.96 -1.87 4.96
CA VAL A 215 6.87 -0.42 4.79
C VAL A 215 6.46 -0.08 3.36
N TYR A 216 5.27 0.50 3.24
CA TYR A 216 4.62 0.78 1.95
C TYR A 216 3.95 2.15 1.98
N GLY A 217 3.67 2.68 0.79
CA GLY A 217 2.97 3.94 0.62
C GLY A 217 1.55 3.86 1.14
N ILE A 218 0.96 5.01 1.44
CA ILE A 218 -0.40 5.11 1.97
C ILE A 218 -1.47 4.50 1.04
N GLU A 219 -1.20 4.37 -0.26
CA GLU A 219 -2.12 3.73 -1.20
C GLU A 219 -2.25 2.21 -0.95
N HIS A 220 -1.29 1.59 -0.26
CA HIS A 220 -1.23 0.15 -0.01
C HIS A 220 -1.99 -0.29 1.26
N MET A 221 -3.02 0.45 1.68
CA MET A 221 -3.79 0.12 2.89
C MET A 221 -4.49 -1.25 2.87
N GLY A 222 -4.67 -1.85 1.68
CA GLY A 222 -5.18 -3.22 1.53
C GLY A 222 -4.15 -4.33 1.88
N LEU A 223 -2.87 -3.99 2.03
CA LEU A 223 -1.79 -4.95 2.24
C LEU A 223 -1.96 -5.76 3.54
N GLU A 224 -2.46 -5.15 4.62
CA GLU A 224 -2.76 -5.84 5.88
C GLU A 224 -3.68 -7.05 5.65
N GLY A 225 -4.82 -6.80 4.97
CA GLY A 225 -5.80 -7.85 4.68
C GLY A 225 -5.23 -8.93 3.77
N CYS A 226 -4.41 -8.56 2.78
CA CYS A 226 -3.73 -9.51 1.91
C CYS A 226 -2.70 -10.39 2.65
N LEU A 227 -2.01 -9.85 3.66
CA LEU A 227 -1.10 -10.61 4.52
C LEU A 227 -1.88 -11.56 5.45
N GLN A 228 -2.96 -11.08 6.06
CA GLN A 228 -3.78 -11.86 7.00
C GLN A 228 -4.60 -12.96 6.35
N HIS A 229 -5.04 -12.77 5.10
CA HIS A 229 -6.06 -13.61 4.46
C HIS A 229 -5.60 -14.16 3.11
N LYS A 230 -5.04 -15.38 3.13
CA LYS A 230 -4.62 -16.09 1.91
C LYS A 230 -5.73 -16.19 0.85
N TRP A 231 -6.97 -16.47 1.25
CA TRP A 231 -8.09 -16.62 0.30
C TRP A 231 -8.39 -15.32 -0.45
N TRP A 232 -8.27 -14.16 0.21
CA TRP A 232 -8.50 -12.85 -0.39
C TRP A 232 -7.42 -12.57 -1.43
N ARG A 233 -6.16 -12.74 -1.02
CA ARG A 233 -4.99 -12.63 -1.89
C ARG A 233 -5.09 -13.53 -3.12
N ASP A 234 -5.44 -14.80 -2.93
CA ASP A 234 -5.58 -15.76 -4.02
C ASP A 234 -6.71 -15.36 -4.99
N ALA A 235 -7.81 -14.82 -4.48
CA ALA A 235 -8.92 -14.35 -5.30
C ALA A 235 -8.53 -13.13 -6.16
N VAL A 236 -7.85 -12.14 -5.57
CA VAL A 236 -7.37 -10.96 -6.29
C VAL A 236 -6.37 -11.36 -7.38
N ILE A 237 -5.38 -12.20 -7.04
CA ILE A 237 -4.40 -12.70 -8.02
C ILE A 237 -5.08 -13.51 -9.13
N GLY A 238 -6.03 -14.37 -8.78
CA GLY A 238 -6.79 -15.17 -9.74
C GLY A 238 -7.52 -14.30 -10.76
N LEU A 239 -8.20 -13.25 -10.29
CA LEU A 239 -8.86 -12.27 -11.15
C LEU A 239 -7.87 -11.60 -12.10
N TYR A 240 -6.73 -11.13 -11.55
CA TYR A 240 -5.69 -10.45 -12.33
C TYR A 240 -5.00 -11.35 -13.36
N LYS A 241 -4.84 -12.64 -13.04
CA LYS A 241 -4.31 -13.63 -13.97
C LYS A 241 -5.22 -13.85 -15.17
N ILE A 242 -6.56 -13.82 -14.99
CA ILE A 242 -7.53 -13.98 -16.09
C ILE A 242 -7.42 -12.84 -17.11
N ILE A 243 -7.13 -11.63 -16.64
CA ILE A 243 -7.01 -10.42 -17.47
C ILE A 243 -5.56 -10.08 -17.84
N ASP A 244 -4.62 -10.99 -17.57
CA ASP A 244 -3.20 -10.88 -17.93
C ASP A 244 -2.46 -9.68 -17.32
N TYR A 245 -2.77 -9.38 -16.04
CA TYR A 245 -2.11 -8.36 -15.21
C TYR A 245 -2.00 -6.97 -15.85
N PRO A 246 -3.13 -6.35 -16.26
CA PRO A 246 -3.10 -5.08 -16.97
C PRO A 246 -2.51 -3.99 -16.07
N GLY A 247 -1.54 -3.27 -16.61
CA GLY A 247 -0.88 -2.16 -15.93
C GLY A 247 0.27 -2.57 -15.01
N LEU A 248 0.58 -3.86 -14.85
CA LEU A 248 1.71 -4.34 -14.04
C LEU A 248 2.87 -4.83 -14.91
N GLU A 249 4.10 -4.63 -14.44
CA GLU A 249 5.31 -5.18 -15.06
C GLU A 249 5.42 -6.68 -14.77
N LYS A 250 5.22 -7.51 -15.79
CA LYS A 250 5.20 -8.98 -15.64
C LYS A 250 6.52 -9.55 -15.13
N ASP A 251 7.65 -8.94 -15.51
CA ASP A 251 8.97 -9.34 -15.08
C ASP A 251 9.16 -9.23 -13.56
N GLY A 252 8.39 -8.35 -12.91
CA GLY A 252 8.40 -8.17 -11.46
C GLY A 252 7.54 -9.19 -10.71
N LEU A 253 6.63 -9.91 -11.36
CA LEU A 253 5.66 -10.79 -10.66
C LEU A 253 6.35 -11.88 -9.83
N ASN A 254 7.41 -12.48 -10.37
CA ASN A 254 8.15 -13.55 -9.72
C ASN A 254 9.46 -13.07 -9.05
N LYS A 255 9.70 -11.76 -8.94
CA LYS A 255 10.96 -11.24 -8.36
C LYS A 255 10.79 -10.78 -6.93
N VAL A 256 11.71 -11.21 -6.08
CA VAL A 256 11.99 -10.60 -4.77
C VAL A 256 13.47 -10.22 -4.77
N GLU A 257 13.78 -8.99 -4.40
CA GLU A 257 15.17 -8.54 -4.28
C GLU A 257 15.58 -8.49 -2.81
N GLU A 258 16.75 -9.01 -2.47
CA GLU A 258 17.35 -8.84 -1.14
C GLU A 258 18.52 -7.86 -1.25
N ALA A 259 18.49 -6.78 -0.46
CA ALA A 259 19.65 -5.93 -0.26
C ALA A 259 20.54 -6.52 0.84
N VAL A 260 21.75 -6.92 0.46
CA VAL A 260 22.78 -7.47 1.34
C VAL A 260 23.94 -6.47 1.43
N PRO A 261 24.47 -6.14 2.61
CA PRO A 261 25.69 -5.34 2.72
C PRO A 261 26.80 -5.98 1.89
N ALA A 262 27.42 -5.22 0.98
CA ALA A 262 28.42 -5.78 0.10
C ALA A 262 29.81 -5.77 0.75
N ASP A 263 30.43 -6.94 0.81
CA ASP A 263 31.81 -7.06 1.28
C ASP A 263 32.80 -6.73 0.15
N LYS A 264 32.41 -6.92 -1.13
CA LYS A 264 33.26 -6.71 -2.31
C LYS A 264 32.45 -6.47 -3.61
N GLY A 265 31.98 -5.24 -3.83
CA GLY A 265 31.55 -4.80 -5.18
C GLY A 265 30.08 -4.47 -5.38
N GLY A 266 29.34 -4.23 -4.31
CA GLY A 266 27.94 -3.79 -4.37
C GLY A 266 27.73 -2.34 -4.79
N TRP A 267 26.46 -2.06 -5.08
CA TRP A 267 25.83 -0.79 -5.37
C TRP A 267 26.11 0.24 -4.28
N LYS A 268 26.41 1.48 -4.68
CA LYS A 268 26.69 2.57 -3.74
C LYS A 268 25.44 3.41 -3.49
N ILE A 269 24.81 3.20 -2.34
CA ILE A 269 23.89 4.19 -1.76
C ILE A 269 24.75 5.04 -0.79
N MET A 270 25.12 6.25 -1.23
CA MET A 270 25.80 7.27 -0.41
C MET A 270 26.99 6.79 0.45
N GLY A 271 27.85 5.93 -0.10
CA GLY A 271 29.04 5.43 0.60
C GLY A 271 28.84 4.11 1.36
N MET A 272 27.63 3.57 1.40
CA MET A 272 27.36 2.18 1.78
C MET A 272 27.32 1.33 0.50
N GLN A 273 28.04 0.20 0.49
CA GLN A 273 27.97 -0.76 -0.62
C GLN A 273 26.93 -1.84 -0.28
N TRP A 274 25.97 -2.09 -1.18
CA TRP A 274 24.94 -3.13 -1.07
C TRP A 274 24.91 -3.98 -2.34
N GLU A 275 24.82 -5.29 -2.23
CA GLU A 275 24.50 -6.15 -3.36
C GLU A 275 23.02 -6.48 -3.30
N THR A 276 22.29 -6.19 -4.39
CA THR A 276 20.91 -6.66 -4.55
C THR A 276 20.93 -8.02 -5.25
N TYR A 277 20.36 -9.01 -4.61
CA TYR A 277 20.16 -10.34 -5.19
C TYR A 277 18.70 -10.48 -5.61
N ALA A 278 18.45 -10.54 -6.91
CA ALA A 278 17.13 -10.84 -7.43
C ALA A 278 16.91 -12.35 -7.42
N TYR A 279 15.85 -12.79 -6.74
CA TYR A 279 15.42 -14.17 -6.69
C TYR A 279 14.14 -14.35 -7.50
N ASP A 280 14.11 -15.40 -8.33
CA ASP A 280 12.88 -15.90 -8.90
C ASP A 280 12.16 -16.77 -7.85
N CYS A 281 10.98 -16.32 -7.41
CA CYS A 281 10.17 -17.03 -6.42
C CYS A 281 9.22 -18.07 -7.04
N GLY A 282 9.02 -18.08 -8.38
CA GLY A 282 8.23 -19.08 -9.09
C GLY A 282 6.75 -19.17 -8.70
N LEU A 283 6.13 -18.04 -8.29
CA LEU A 283 4.79 -18.00 -7.70
C LEU A 283 3.63 -17.71 -8.68
N PHE A 284 3.92 -17.24 -9.91
CA PHE A 284 2.92 -16.72 -10.86
C PHE A 284 2.95 -17.36 -12.25
#